data_AF-A0A8T9BXG7-F1
#
_entry.id   AF-A0A8T9BXG7-F1
#
_cell.length_a   1.000
_cell.length_b   1.000
_cell.length_c   1.000
_cell.angle_alpha   90.00
_cell.angle_beta   90.00
_cell.angle_gamma   90.00
#
_symmetry.space_group_name_H-M   'P 1'
#
loop_
_entity.id
_entity.type
_entity.pdbx_description
1 polymer ?
#
loop_
_entity_poly.entity_id
_entity_poly.type
_entity_poly.pdbx_seq_one_letter_code
_entity_poly.pdbx_strand_id
1 'polypeptide(L)'
;TTDGAARDVDAVICATGANIDMTPPFPILAHGRDLRSVWRAEGPSSYLGVAAPGFPNFLFIQGPNSTGSAGTVPNQSETQITYIAKLLRKVSTQGIKTFAPSQAATDDFLAYSDAFFAKTVWTENCSSWANGGKPGGRIHGHWPGSASHVNLARKDPRWEDWEWSSKAESGNRFAWLGNGWTAKEESGEGDLTPYLKVPGSIDLRSYHEEWFEGLGNGDK
;
A
#
# COMPACT_ATOMS: atom_id res chain seq x y z
N THR A 1 13.82 -35.56 25.09
CA THR A 1 12.97 -35.56 23.85
C THR A 1 11.87 -36.59 24.02
N THR A 2 11.10 -36.96 22.99
CA THR A 2 10.09 -38.05 23.08
C THR A 2 10.68 -39.40 23.50
N ASP A 3 11.99 -39.58 23.34
CA ASP A 3 12.81 -40.69 23.82
C ASP A 3 13.11 -40.68 25.33
N GLY A 4 12.69 -39.64 26.08
CA GLY A 4 12.98 -39.50 27.51
C GLY A 4 14.44 -39.18 27.86
N ALA A 5 15.32 -39.06 26.87
CA ALA A 5 16.74 -38.75 27.08
C ALA A 5 16.96 -37.25 27.32
N ALA A 6 17.75 -36.95 28.35
CA ALA A 6 18.29 -35.62 28.58
C ALA A 6 19.45 -35.35 27.61
N ARG A 7 19.55 -34.13 27.11
CA ARG A 7 20.71 -33.65 26.35
C ARG A 7 21.32 -32.49 27.10
N ASP A 8 22.48 -32.71 27.69
CA ASP A 8 23.21 -31.67 28.40
C ASP A 8 23.79 -30.70 27.36
N VAL A 9 23.44 -29.42 27.51
CA VAL A 9 23.89 -28.33 26.67
C VAL A 9 24.17 -27.12 27.52
N ASP A 10 25.15 -26.32 27.12
CA ASP A 10 25.49 -25.09 27.84
C ASP A 10 24.55 -23.92 27.51
N ALA A 11 23.88 -23.97 26.34
CA ALA A 11 22.95 -22.95 25.87
C ALA A 11 21.89 -23.51 24.92
N VAL A 12 20.75 -22.82 24.85
CA VAL A 12 19.65 -23.09 23.90
C VAL A 12 19.42 -21.87 23.03
N ILE A 13 19.44 -22.06 21.71
CA ILE A 13 19.17 -21.01 20.72
C ILE A 13 17.81 -21.29 20.08
N CYS A 14 16.84 -20.40 20.30
CA CYS A 14 15.49 -20.52 19.75
C CYS A 14 15.42 -19.89 18.35
N ALA A 15 15.45 -20.72 17.31
CA ALA A 15 15.25 -20.30 15.91
C ALA A 15 13.79 -20.53 15.45
N THR A 16 12.81 -20.05 16.22
CA THR A 16 11.37 -20.35 16.05
C THR A 16 10.66 -19.51 14.98
N GLY A 17 11.37 -18.62 14.29
CA GLY A 17 10.80 -17.72 13.27
C GLY A 17 10.10 -16.50 13.89
N ALA A 18 9.11 -15.96 13.17
CA ALA A 18 8.34 -14.77 13.54
C ALA A 18 6.82 -15.07 13.51
N ASN A 19 5.99 -14.13 13.95
CA ASN A 19 4.55 -14.22 13.68
C ASN A 19 4.30 -14.04 12.18
N ILE A 20 3.53 -14.96 11.60
CA ILE A 20 3.28 -15.07 10.15
C ILE A 20 1.79 -14.96 9.80
N ASP A 21 0.92 -14.69 10.79
CA ASP A 21 -0.52 -14.55 10.57
C ASP A 21 -0.91 -13.27 9.82
N MET A 22 0.05 -12.35 9.61
CA MET A 22 -0.11 -10.99 9.05
C MET A 22 -1.19 -10.15 9.74
N THR A 23 -1.68 -10.57 10.90
CA THR A 23 -2.74 -9.90 11.62
C THR A 23 -2.15 -8.79 12.49
N PRO A 24 -2.72 -7.58 12.50
CA PRO A 24 -2.23 -6.49 13.34
C PRO A 24 -2.15 -6.90 14.83
N PRO A 25 -1.06 -6.52 15.54
CA PRO A 25 -0.88 -6.90 16.95
C PRO A 25 -1.79 -6.13 17.91
N PHE A 26 -2.43 -5.06 17.44
CA PHE A 26 -3.36 -4.21 18.19
C PHE A 26 -4.70 -4.05 17.44
N PRO A 27 -5.80 -3.72 18.16
CA PRO A 27 -7.09 -3.49 17.52
C PRO A 27 -7.05 -2.30 16.57
N ILE A 28 -7.63 -2.47 15.39
CA ILE A 28 -7.85 -1.38 14.42
C ILE A 28 -9.34 -1.36 14.14
N LEU A 29 -10.00 -0.28 14.56
CA LEU A 29 -11.46 -0.19 14.59
C LEU A 29 -11.99 0.71 13.48
N ALA A 30 -12.92 0.18 12.68
CA ALA A 30 -13.68 0.96 11.71
C ALA A 30 -15.09 0.40 11.58
N HIS A 31 -16.10 1.28 11.54
CA HIS A 31 -17.50 0.91 11.36
C HIS A 31 -17.97 -0.23 12.30
N GLY A 32 -17.51 -0.21 13.56
CA GLY A 32 -17.85 -1.23 14.56
C GLY A 32 -17.13 -2.57 14.41
N ARG A 33 -16.15 -2.69 13.50
CA ARG A 33 -15.36 -3.91 13.26
C ARG A 33 -13.90 -3.73 13.69
N ASP A 34 -13.31 -4.78 14.27
CA ASP A 34 -11.87 -4.89 14.54
C ASP A 34 -11.20 -5.66 13.40
N LEU A 35 -10.28 -5.03 12.67
CA LEU A 35 -9.52 -5.64 11.57
C LEU A 35 -8.87 -6.96 11.99
N ARG A 36 -8.32 -7.00 13.20
CA ARG A 36 -7.66 -8.20 13.73
C ARG A 36 -8.63 -9.37 13.83
N SER A 37 -9.87 -9.12 14.26
CA SER A 37 -10.91 -10.15 14.34
C SER A 37 -11.36 -10.61 12.96
N VAL A 38 -11.52 -9.68 12.01
CA VAL A 38 -11.86 -9.99 10.61
C VAL A 38 -10.79 -10.88 9.98
N TRP A 39 -9.51 -10.48 10.04
CA TRP A 39 -8.43 -11.24 9.42
C TRP A 39 -8.14 -12.58 10.11
N ARG A 40 -8.41 -12.72 11.41
CA ARG A 40 -8.32 -14.03 12.08
C ARG A 40 -9.38 -15.02 11.60
N ALA A 41 -10.59 -14.52 11.32
CA ALA A 41 -11.70 -15.36 10.87
C ALA A 41 -11.61 -15.70 9.38
N GLU A 42 -11.30 -14.71 8.54
CA GLU A 42 -11.41 -14.79 7.08
C GLU A 42 -10.05 -14.92 6.36
N GLY A 43 -8.96 -14.71 7.11
CA GLY A 43 -7.61 -14.60 6.57
C GLY A 43 -7.27 -13.15 6.17
N PRO A 44 -5.97 -12.79 6.13
CA PRO A 44 -5.53 -11.45 5.75
C PRO A 44 -5.91 -11.10 4.31
N SER A 45 -6.56 -9.96 4.13
CA SER A 45 -7.06 -9.47 2.85
C SER A 45 -6.72 -7.99 2.68
N SER A 46 -6.01 -7.64 1.62
CA SER A 46 -5.66 -6.25 1.33
C SER A 46 -5.61 -5.98 -0.16
N TYR A 47 -5.93 -4.75 -0.55
CA TYR A 47 -5.78 -4.26 -1.91
C TYR A 47 -4.31 -3.92 -2.15
N LEU A 48 -3.68 -4.58 -3.11
CA LEU A 48 -2.28 -4.40 -3.53
C LEU A 48 -1.25 -4.39 -2.39
N GLY A 49 -1.55 -4.96 -1.21
CA GLY A 49 -0.69 -4.88 -0.03
C GLY A 49 -0.64 -3.53 0.68
N VAL A 50 -1.46 -2.54 0.27
CA VAL A 50 -1.39 -1.16 0.78
C VAL A 50 -2.52 -0.80 1.73
N ALA A 51 -3.71 -1.40 1.63
CA ALA A 51 -4.88 -1.00 2.42
C ALA A 51 -5.91 -2.13 2.57
N ALA A 52 -6.71 -2.08 3.63
CA ALA A 52 -7.82 -3.01 3.86
C ALA A 52 -9.16 -2.33 3.53
N PRO A 53 -10.07 -2.98 2.78
CA PRO A 53 -11.37 -2.42 2.46
C PRO A 53 -12.22 -2.21 3.73
N GLY A 54 -12.95 -1.10 3.79
CA GLY A 54 -13.76 -0.73 4.95
C GLY A 54 -12.97 -0.25 6.17
N PHE A 55 -11.67 0.02 6.03
CA PHE A 55 -10.83 0.67 7.05
C PHE A 55 -10.28 1.99 6.48
N PRO A 56 -11.05 3.09 6.56
CA PRO A 56 -10.69 4.34 5.91
C PRO A 56 -9.45 4.98 6.53
N ASN A 57 -8.67 5.67 5.69
CA ASN A 57 -7.43 6.38 6.06
C ASN A 57 -6.36 5.47 6.70
N PHE A 58 -6.47 4.16 6.53
CA PHE A 58 -5.53 3.19 7.07
C PHE A 58 -4.71 2.52 5.96
N LEU A 59 -3.39 2.60 6.09
CA LEU A 59 -2.44 2.11 5.09
C LEU A 59 -1.37 1.24 5.77
N PHE A 60 -0.88 0.25 5.04
CA PHE A 60 0.22 -0.61 5.45
C PHE A 60 1.48 -0.32 4.65
N ILE A 61 2.61 -0.52 5.31
CA ILE A 61 3.86 -0.86 4.64
C ILE A 61 4.10 -2.34 4.90
N GLN A 62 4.42 -3.10 3.86
CA GLN A 62 4.62 -4.56 3.96
C GLN A 62 3.37 -5.35 4.41
N GLY A 63 2.17 -4.95 3.97
CA GLY A 63 0.92 -5.69 4.22
C GLY A 63 0.82 -7.03 3.47
N PRO A 64 -0.31 -7.77 3.62
CA PRO A 64 -0.55 -9.02 2.88
C PRO A 64 -0.44 -8.81 1.36
N ASN A 65 0.21 -9.72 0.64
CA ASN A 65 0.45 -9.63 -0.80
C ASN A 65 1.24 -8.38 -1.22
N SER A 66 2.05 -7.80 -0.32
CA SER A 66 2.79 -6.58 -0.64
C SER A 66 4.11 -6.79 -1.37
N THR A 67 4.72 -7.98 -1.30
CA THR A 67 6.07 -8.20 -1.82
C THR A 67 6.23 -9.42 -2.71
N GLY A 68 6.93 -9.24 -3.83
CA GLY A 68 7.24 -10.32 -4.77
C GLY A 68 8.08 -11.42 -4.13
N SER A 69 7.84 -12.66 -4.57
CA SER A 69 8.52 -13.86 -4.05
C SER A 69 10.04 -13.86 -4.20
N ALA A 70 10.57 -13.13 -5.19
CA ALA A 70 12.00 -12.98 -5.43
C ALA A 70 12.31 -11.52 -5.75
N GLY A 71 13.25 -10.90 -5.02
CA GLY A 71 13.63 -9.50 -5.15
C GLY A 71 14.11 -8.90 -3.83
N THR A 72 14.27 -7.58 -3.79
CA THR A 72 14.70 -6.82 -2.61
C THR A 72 13.51 -6.19 -1.89
N VAL A 73 13.35 -6.52 -0.60
CA VAL A 73 12.32 -5.94 0.27
C VAL A 73 12.46 -4.41 0.38
N PRO A 74 13.67 -3.84 0.59
CA PRO A 74 13.87 -2.39 0.57
C PRO A 74 13.30 -1.69 -0.66
N ASN A 75 13.64 -2.14 -1.88
CA ASN A 75 13.11 -1.52 -3.09
C ASN A 75 11.59 -1.61 -3.17
N GLN A 76 11.00 -2.73 -2.76
CA GLN A 76 9.55 -2.89 -2.80
C GLN A 76 8.84 -2.05 -1.73
N SER A 77 9.49 -1.81 -0.59
CA SER A 77 9.04 -0.82 0.40
C SER A 77 9.12 0.59 -0.19
N GLU A 78 10.21 0.96 -0.88
CA GLU A 78 10.35 2.28 -1.50
C GLU A 78 9.29 2.55 -2.58
N THR A 79 9.01 1.56 -3.45
CA THR A 79 7.95 1.70 -4.46
C THR A 79 6.57 1.75 -3.82
N GLN A 80 6.34 1.00 -2.73
CA GLN A 80 5.09 1.10 -1.95
C GLN A 80 4.93 2.46 -1.26
N ILE A 81 5.99 2.98 -0.65
CA ILE A 81 5.99 4.32 -0.03
C ILE A 81 5.73 5.39 -1.08
N THR A 82 6.31 5.26 -2.29
CA THR A 82 6.07 6.17 -3.41
C THR A 82 4.60 6.17 -3.84
N TYR A 83 3.98 4.99 -3.93
CA TYR A 83 2.54 4.84 -4.19
C TYR A 83 1.72 5.54 -3.10
N ILE A 84 2.04 5.28 -1.82
CA ILE A 84 1.37 5.91 -0.67
C ILE A 84 1.53 7.43 -0.71
N ALA A 85 2.70 7.96 -1.05
CA ALA A 85 2.94 9.38 -1.18
C ALA A 85 2.13 10.02 -2.32
N LYS A 86 1.94 9.33 -3.45
CA LYS A 86 1.01 9.77 -4.51
C LYS A 86 -0.42 9.86 -3.99
N LEU A 87 -0.87 8.86 -3.24
CA LEU A 87 -2.20 8.85 -2.63
C LEU A 87 -2.38 9.98 -1.62
N LEU A 88 -1.44 10.15 -0.69
CA LEU A 88 -1.51 11.19 0.34
C LEU A 88 -1.46 12.60 -0.28
N ARG A 89 -0.66 12.81 -1.33
CA ARG A 89 -0.68 14.05 -2.11
C ARG A 89 -2.08 14.35 -2.65
N LYS A 90 -2.71 13.39 -3.33
CA LYS A 90 -4.11 13.52 -3.82
C LYS A 90 -5.06 13.88 -2.66
N VAL A 91 -4.94 13.22 -1.51
CA VAL A 91 -5.80 13.49 -0.35
C VAL A 91 -5.61 14.92 0.17
N SER A 92 -4.36 15.37 0.27
CA SER A 92 -4.03 16.71 0.77
C SER A 92 -4.46 17.83 -0.18
N THR A 93 -4.35 17.64 -1.50
CA THR A 93 -4.60 18.69 -2.49
C THR A 93 -6.03 18.73 -3.01
N GLN A 94 -6.78 17.63 -2.88
CA GLN A 94 -8.14 17.52 -3.44
C GLN A 94 -9.24 17.58 -2.38
N GLY A 95 -8.92 18.03 -1.16
CA GLY A 95 -9.91 18.23 -0.10
C GLY A 95 -10.62 16.94 0.32
N ILE A 96 -9.91 15.80 0.33
CA ILE A 96 -10.48 14.49 0.64
C ILE A 96 -10.49 14.26 2.15
N LYS A 97 -11.60 13.76 2.69
CA LYS A 97 -11.82 13.47 4.12
C LYS A 97 -11.47 12.03 4.46
N THR A 98 -11.99 11.07 3.68
CA THR A 98 -11.69 9.65 3.84
C THR A 98 -11.38 9.00 2.52
N PHE A 99 -10.54 7.98 2.56
CA PHE A 99 -10.26 7.12 1.43
C PHE A 99 -10.09 5.66 1.89
N ALA A 100 -10.55 4.71 1.07
CA ALA A 100 -10.33 3.27 1.25
C ALA A 100 -10.40 2.59 -0.11
N PRO A 101 -9.72 1.45 -0.35
CA PRO A 101 -10.01 0.65 -1.53
C PRO A 101 -11.44 0.13 -1.43
N SER A 102 -12.13 0.05 -2.57
CA SER A 102 -13.45 -0.58 -2.62
C SER A 102 -13.34 -2.07 -2.28
N GLN A 103 -14.43 -2.63 -1.73
CA GLN A 103 -14.49 -4.07 -1.48
C GLN A 103 -14.34 -4.85 -2.79
N ALA A 104 -15.03 -4.42 -3.85
CA ALA A 104 -14.98 -5.06 -5.16
C ALA A 104 -13.57 -5.13 -5.74
N ALA A 105 -12.82 -4.00 -5.74
CA ALA A 105 -11.45 -4.01 -6.24
C ALA A 105 -10.52 -4.89 -5.38
N THR A 106 -10.78 -4.98 -4.07
CA THR A 106 -10.03 -5.89 -3.19
C THR A 106 -10.33 -7.35 -3.50
N ASP A 107 -11.61 -7.69 -3.68
CA ASP A 107 -12.04 -9.05 -3.99
C ASP A 107 -11.52 -9.51 -5.35
N ASP A 108 -11.56 -8.65 -6.36
CA ASP A 108 -11.01 -8.92 -7.70
C ASP A 108 -9.49 -9.14 -7.65
N PHE A 109 -8.76 -8.34 -6.85
CA PHE A 109 -7.33 -8.54 -6.66
C PHE A 109 -7.02 -9.87 -5.95
N LEU A 110 -7.81 -10.25 -4.95
CA LEU A 110 -7.64 -11.54 -4.27
C LEU A 110 -7.97 -12.71 -5.19
N ALA A 111 -9.02 -12.61 -6.01
CA ALA A 111 -9.35 -13.63 -7.01
C ALA A 111 -8.21 -13.79 -8.04
N TYR A 112 -7.62 -12.67 -8.49
CA TYR A 112 -6.42 -12.71 -9.33
C TYR A 112 -5.25 -13.39 -8.62
N SER A 113 -5.03 -13.05 -7.34
CA SER A 113 -3.95 -13.62 -6.53
C SER A 113 -4.08 -15.13 -6.40
N ASP A 114 -5.28 -15.62 -6.07
CA ASP A 114 -5.56 -17.04 -5.91
C ASP A 114 -5.38 -17.79 -7.23
N ALA A 115 -5.85 -17.23 -8.35
CA ALA A 115 -5.66 -17.80 -9.68
C ALA A 115 -4.19 -17.83 -10.13
N PHE A 116 -3.39 -16.85 -9.73
CA PHE A 116 -1.95 -16.83 -9.98
C PHE A 116 -1.24 -17.93 -9.18
N PHE A 117 -1.45 -17.96 -7.86
CA PHE A 117 -0.71 -18.86 -6.98
C PHE A 117 -1.05 -20.34 -7.19
N ALA A 118 -2.26 -20.67 -7.61
CA ALA A 118 -2.68 -22.04 -7.96
C ALA A 118 -1.79 -22.73 -9.00
N LYS A 119 -0.98 -21.96 -9.74
CA LYS A 119 -0.05 -22.45 -10.79
C LYS A 119 1.42 -22.44 -10.34
N THR A 120 1.68 -22.29 -9.04
CA THR A 120 3.03 -22.11 -8.49
C THR A 120 3.34 -23.11 -7.39
N VAL A 121 4.63 -23.26 -7.06
CA VAL A 121 5.08 -24.11 -5.94
C VAL A 121 4.58 -23.62 -4.57
N TRP A 122 4.11 -22.37 -4.46
CA TRP A 122 3.66 -21.80 -3.19
C TRP A 122 2.42 -22.51 -2.64
N THR A 123 1.58 -23.09 -3.50
CA THR A 123 0.36 -23.82 -3.12
C THR A 123 0.58 -25.30 -2.86
N GLU A 124 1.82 -25.79 -2.85
CA GLU A 124 2.11 -27.13 -2.37
C GLU A 124 1.68 -27.28 -0.90
N ASN A 125 1.39 -28.51 -0.47
CA ASN A 125 0.80 -28.81 0.83
C ASN A 125 1.81 -28.72 1.99
N CYS A 126 2.50 -27.59 2.09
CA CYS A 126 3.56 -27.31 3.06
C CYS A 126 3.14 -26.16 3.97
N SER A 127 3.54 -26.24 5.24
CA SER A 127 3.44 -25.10 6.16
C SER A 127 4.55 -24.11 5.84
N SER A 128 4.21 -22.83 5.61
CA SER A 128 5.20 -21.79 5.32
C SER A 128 4.77 -20.42 5.83
N TRP A 129 5.70 -19.47 5.87
CA TRP A 129 5.39 -18.06 6.12
C TRP A 129 4.36 -17.51 5.12
N ALA A 130 4.39 -17.98 3.86
CA ALA A 130 3.56 -17.46 2.78
C ALA A 130 2.06 -17.75 2.92
N ASN A 131 1.70 -18.82 3.64
CA ASN A 131 0.33 -19.26 3.87
C ASN A 131 -0.09 -19.23 5.35
N GLY A 132 0.65 -18.47 6.17
CA GLY A 132 0.34 -18.33 7.60
C GLY A 132 0.51 -19.63 8.38
N GLY A 133 1.38 -20.52 7.89
CA GLY A 133 1.70 -21.81 8.52
C GLY A 133 0.65 -22.89 8.30
N LYS A 134 -0.34 -22.66 7.42
CA LYS A 134 -1.45 -23.59 7.17
C LYS A 134 -1.24 -24.30 5.83
N PRO A 135 -0.86 -25.60 5.80
CA PRO A 135 -0.80 -26.38 4.56
C PRO A 135 -2.09 -26.27 3.76
N GLY A 136 -2.00 -25.97 2.46
CA GLY A 136 -3.15 -25.73 1.59
C GLY A 136 -3.89 -24.40 1.82
N GLY A 137 -3.41 -23.54 2.72
CA GLY A 137 -3.96 -22.20 2.95
C GLY A 137 -3.68 -21.23 1.80
N ARG A 138 -4.48 -20.15 1.71
CA ARG A 138 -4.29 -19.08 0.73
C ARG A 138 -2.92 -18.42 0.89
N ILE A 139 -2.26 -18.14 -0.23
CA ILE A 139 -0.98 -17.42 -0.26
C ILE A 139 -1.23 -15.94 -0.08
N HIS A 140 -0.86 -15.42 1.09
CA HIS A 140 -0.99 -14.01 1.45
C HIS A 140 0.36 -13.35 1.75
N GLY A 141 1.45 -14.11 1.86
CA GLY A 141 2.78 -13.55 2.12
C GLY A 141 3.43 -12.90 0.89
N HIS A 142 2.99 -13.27 -0.32
CA HIS A 142 3.63 -12.83 -1.56
C HIS A 142 2.68 -12.09 -2.49
N TRP A 143 3.23 -11.15 -3.25
CA TRP A 143 2.59 -10.52 -4.39
C TRP A 143 2.36 -11.56 -5.51
N PRO A 144 1.18 -11.59 -6.13
CA PRO A 144 0.88 -12.52 -7.22
C PRO A 144 1.56 -12.09 -8.54
N GLY A 145 2.89 -12.20 -8.59
CA GLY A 145 3.72 -11.82 -9.72
C GLY A 145 5.19 -11.68 -9.35
N SER A 146 6.01 -11.19 -10.27
CA SER A 146 7.44 -10.94 -10.02
C SER A 146 7.68 -9.65 -9.21
N ALA A 147 8.88 -9.48 -8.64
CA ALA A 147 9.28 -8.21 -8.03
C ALA A 147 9.22 -7.02 -9.00
N SER A 148 9.59 -7.23 -10.25
CA SER A 148 9.46 -6.20 -11.28
C SER A 148 7.99 -5.87 -11.56
N HIS A 149 7.11 -6.89 -11.54
CA HIS A 149 5.67 -6.69 -11.74
C HIS A 149 5.07 -5.78 -10.66
N VAL A 150 5.37 -6.01 -9.37
CA VAL A 150 4.83 -5.15 -8.29
C VAL A 150 5.33 -3.71 -8.40
N ASN A 151 6.58 -3.49 -8.80
CA ASN A 151 7.13 -2.16 -9.00
C ASN A 151 6.37 -1.38 -10.10
N LEU A 152 6.05 -2.07 -11.20
CA LEU A 152 5.29 -1.47 -12.30
C LEU A 152 3.81 -1.27 -11.94
N ALA A 153 3.20 -2.26 -11.30
CA ALA A 153 1.79 -2.19 -10.88
C ALA A 153 1.53 -1.06 -9.88
N ARG A 154 2.54 -0.72 -9.05
CA ARG A 154 2.47 0.40 -8.10
C ARG A 154 3.00 1.72 -8.64
N LYS A 155 3.45 1.77 -9.90
CA LYS A 155 3.98 3.00 -10.47
C LYS A 155 2.91 4.10 -10.42
N ASP A 156 1.69 3.81 -10.83
CA ASP A 156 0.59 4.77 -10.87
C ASP A 156 -0.67 4.19 -10.20
N PRO A 157 -1.22 4.88 -9.19
CA PRO A 157 -2.43 4.41 -8.52
C PRO A 157 -3.64 4.39 -9.46
N ARG A 158 -4.40 3.30 -9.40
CA ARG A 158 -5.70 3.15 -10.06
C ARG A 158 -6.76 3.85 -9.20
N TRP A 159 -6.98 5.14 -9.46
CA TRP A 159 -7.83 5.98 -8.61
C TRP A 159 -9.30 5.52 -8.55
N GLU A 160 -9.76 4.82 -9.59
CA GLU A 160 -11.10 4.25 -9.72
C GLU A 160 -11.35 3.05 -8.79
N ASP A 161 -10.29 2.40 -8.31
CA ASP A 161 -10.39 1.26 -7.38
C ASP A 161 -10.66 1.74 -5.93
N TRP A 162 -10.56 3.05 -5.68
CA TRP A 162 -10.71 3.68 -4.37
C TRP A 162 -12.03 4.42 -4.22
N GLU A 163 -12.59 4.36 -3.02
CA GLU A 163 -13.73 5.16 -2.58
C GLU A 163 -13.23 6.40 -1.84
N TRP A 164 -13.77 7.57 -2.19
CA TRP A 164 -13.34 8.87 -1.67
C TRP A 164 -14.52 9.62 -1.09
N SER A 165 -14.33 10.25 0.08
CA SER A 165 -15.28 11.23 0.60
C SER A 165 -14.67 12.63 0.65
N SER A 166 -15.47 13.65 0.39
CA SER A 166 -15.03 15.05 0.37
C SER A 166 -15.09 15.68 1.77
N LYS A 167 -14.18 16.63 2.05
CA LYS A 167 -14.28 17.58 3.17
C LYS A 167 -15.25 18.72 2.87
N ALA A 168 -15.57 18.96 1.60
CA ALA A 168 -16.40 20.09 1.19
C ALA A 168 -17.86 19.90 1.60
N GLU A 169 -18.34 20.74 2.50
CA GLU A 169 -19.74 20.76 2.96
C GLU A 169 -20.72 21.09 1.83
N SER A 170 -20.26 21.84 0.82
CA SER A 170 -21.06 22.22 -0.34
C SER A 170 -21.43 21.04 -1.25
N GLY A 171 -20.77 19.90 -1.11
CA GLY A 171 -20.90 18.77 -2.04
C GLY A 171 -20.34 19.04 -3.45
N ASN A 172 -19.76 20.22 -3.69
CA ASN A 172 -19.18 20.56 -4.98
C ASN A 172 -17.83 19.85 -5.18
N ARG A 173 -17.75 19.00 -6.21
CA ARG A 173 -16.53 18.26 -6.56
C ARG A 173 -15.32 19.13 -6.93
N PHE A 174 -15.55 20.41 -7.24
CA PHE A 174 -14.50 21.38 -7.57
C PHE A 174 -14.09 22.26 -6.39
N ALA A 175 -14.62 22.03 -5.19
CA ALA A 175 -14.28 22.82 -4.00
C ALA A 175 -12.78 22.81 -3.67
N TRP A 176 -12.03 21.81 -4.14
CA TRP A 176 -10.58 21.75 -3.97
C TRP A 176 -9.81 22.81 -4.78
N LEU A 177 -10.43 23.47 -5.75
CA LEU A 177 -9.83 24.62 -6.46
C LEU A 177 -9.68 25.85 -5.56
N GLY A 178 -10.26 25.83 -4.35
CA GLY A 178 -10.14 26.93 -3.39
C GLY A 178 -10.73 28.23 -3.96
N ASN A 179 -9.94 29.29 -3.91
CA ASN A 179 -10.32 30.61 -4.44
C ASN A 179 -9.87 30.84 -5.90
N GLY A 180 -9.30 29.82 -6.56
CA GLY A 180 -8.84 29.91 -7.94
C GLY A 180 -7.48 30.58 -8.15
N TRP A 181 -6.78 30.96 -7.08
CA TRP A 181 -5.45 31.58 -7.14
C TRP A 181 -4.39 30.70 -6.47
N THR A 182 -3.17 30.72 -6.98
CA THR A 182 -2.03 30.05 -6.36
C THR A 182 -1.42 30.93 -5.26
N ALA A 183 -0.75 30.31 -4.29
CA ALA A 183 -0.08 31.05 -3.21
C ALA A 183 0.97 32.06 -3.70
N LYS A 184 1.61 31.80 -4.85
CA LYS A 184 2.55 32.74 -5.49
C LYS A 184 1.85 33.96 -6.08
N GLU A 185 0.69 33.77 -6.71
CA GLU A 185 -0.12 34.88 -7.22
C GLU A 185 -0.63 35.76 -6.08
N GLU A 186 -1.02 35.16 -4.96
CA GLU A 186 -1.50 35.91 -3.79
C GLU A 186 -0.39 36.66 -3.04
N SER A 187 0.79 36.05 -2.90
CA SER A 187 1.94 36.69 -2.23
C SER A 187 2.62 37.73 -3.11
N GLY A 188 2.51 37.62 -4.43
CA GLY A 188 3.29 38.42 -5.39
C GLY A 188 4.77 38.03 -5.42
N GLU A 189 5.16 36.94 -4.77
CA GLU A 189 6.53 36.48 -4.65
C GLU A 189 6.77 35.17 -5.45
N GLY A 190 7.91 35.12 -6.15
CA GLY A 190 8.37 33.95 -6.90
C GLY A 190 8.08 33.98 -8.40
N ASP A 191 8.64 33.00 -9.11
CA ASP A 191 8.42 32.82 -10.56
C ASP A 191 7.01 32.25 -10.82
N LEU A 192 6.20 33.03 -11.55
CA LEU A 192 4.84 32.68 -12.01
C LEU A 192 4.85 31.90 -13.33
N THR A 193 6.00 31.82 -13.99
CA THR A 193 6.20 31.14 -15.27
C THR A 193 7.23 30.01 -15.19
N PRO A 194 7.16 29.10 -14.18
CA PRO A 194 8.19 28.05 -13.98
C PRO A 194 8.26 27.03 -15.13
N TYR A 195 7.28 27.05 -16.03
CA TYR A 195 7.25 26.25 -17.24
C TYR A 195 8.12 26.84 -18.37
N LEU A 196 8.54 28.11 -18.30
CA LEU A 196 9.44 28.69 -19.31
C LEU A 196 10.89 28.29 -19.01
N LYS A 197 11.31 27.16 -19.57
CA LYS A 197 12.68 26.64 -19.44
C LYS A 197 13.46 26.80 -20.75
N VAL A 198 14.79 26.94 -20.65
CA VAL A 198 15.67 26.97 -21.82
C VAL A 198 15.62 25.60 -22.51
N PRO A 199 15.44 25.50 -23.84
CA PRO A 199 15.24 24.21 -24.51
C PRO A 199 16.29 23.13 -24.20
N GLY A 200 17.55 23.52 -24.03
CA GLY A 200 18.65 22.59 -23.70
C GLY A 200 18.67 22.05 -22.27
N SER A 201 17.88 22.62 -21.35
CA SER A 201 17.79 22.18 -19.95
C SER A 201 16.52 21.37 -19.66
N ILE A 202 15.73 21.05 -20.68
CA ILE A 202 14.48 20.31 -20.53
C ILE A 202 14.77 18.82 -20.70
N ASP A 203 14.53 18.02 -19.65
CA ASP A 203 14.37 16.57 -19.85
C ASP A 203 12.96 16.32 -20.40
N LEU A 204 12.88 16.04 -21.71
CA LEU A 204 11.63 15.79 -22.41
C LEU A 204 10.85 14.59 -21.84
N ARG A 205 11.53 13.66 -21.14
CA ARG A 205 10.86 12.50 -20.53
C ARG A 205 10.04 12.88 -19.30
N SER A 206 10.40 13.96 -18.62
CA SER A 206 9.83 14.30 -17.31
C SER A 206 9.25 15.71 -17.22
N TYR A 207 9.40 16.52 -18.27
CA TYR A 207 8.97 17.92 -18.33
C TYR A 207 7.51 18.17 -17.89
N HIS A 208 6.61 17.23 -18.15
CA HIS A 208 5.21 17.29 -17.73
C HIS A 208 4.81 16.32 -16.60
N GLU A 209 5.78 15.58 -16.06
CA GLU A 209 5.56 14.55 -15.05
C GLU A 209 6.13 14.92 -13.67
N GLU A 210 7.08 15.86 -13.58
CA GLU A 210 7.75 16.30 -12.33
C GLU A 210 6.98 17.36 -11.51
N TRP A 211 5.70 17.59 -11.78
CA TRP A 211 4.95 18.75 -11.25
C TRP A 211 4.75 18.73 -9.72
N PHE A 212 5.12 17.64 -9.06
CA PHE A 212 5.08 17.50 -7.62
C PHE A 212 6.26 18.14 -6.87
N GLU A 213 7.32 18.58 -7.55
CA GLU A 213 8.48 19.20 -6.90
C GLU A 213 8.27 20.68 -6.54
N GLY A 214 7.21 21.32 -7.05
CA GLY A 214 6.91 22.74 -6.84
C GLY A 214 5.75 23.04 -5.87
N LEU A 215 5.08 22.01 -5.32
CA LEU A 215 3.94 22.16 -4.40
C LEU A 215 4.37 22.06 -2.94
N GLY A 216 5.51 22.67 -2.60
CA GLY A 216 5.79 22.99 -1.21
C GLY A 216 4.70 23.93 -0.72
N ASN A 217 3.86 23.46 0.21
CA ASN A 217 3.10 24.37 1.05
C ASN A 217 4.11 25.34 1.67
N GLY A 218 3.83 26.63 1.58
CA GLY A 218 4.54 27.62 2.37
C GLY A 218 4.26 27.36 3.85
N ASP A 219 5.02 26.45 4.44
CA ASP A 219 5.12 26.31 5.89
C ASP A 219 6.33 27.15 6.32
N LYS A 220 6.00 28.16 7.13
CA LYS A 220 6.94 28.90 7.98
C LYS A 220 7.58 27.98 9.02
#